data_AF-A0A441V9B4-F1
#
_entry.id   AF-A0A441V9B4-F1
#
_cell.length_a   1.000
_cell.length_b   1.000
_cell.length_c   1.000
_cell.angle_alpha   90.00
_cell.angle_beta   90.00
_cell.angle_gamma   90.00
#
_symmetry.space_group_name_H-M   'P 1'
#
loop_
_entity.id
_entity.type
_entity.pdbx_description
1 polymer ?
#
loop_
_entity_poly.entity_id
_entity_poly.type
_entity_poly.pdbx_seq_one_letter_code
_entity_poly.pdbx_strand_id
1 'polypeptide(L)'
;LNFWHFCARLEANGFRRLIGADAAAQALGASGAVSALGYVFHDKWANEHPDAIRGFIKASAQSKDLLARSDDEWLRLAPVVRAQGEELAKLRDRFREGIPRRPVAEDAADAGKLYRVLAEIGGEKLVGRAPEMAPGTFWQVPPQ
;
A
#
# COMPACT_ATOMS: atom_id res chain seq x y z
N LEU A 1 11.59 -4.77 12.50
CA LEU A 1 10.62 -4.17 11.54
C LEU A 1 9.36 -3.80 12.33
N ASN A 2 8.71 -2.66 12.07
CA ASN A 2 7.45 -2.31 12.74
C ASN A 2 6.46 -1.75 11.71
N PHE A 3 5.15 -1.87 11.97
CA PHE A 3 4.13 -1.36 11.06
C PHE A 3 4.05 0.16 11.12
N TRP A 4 3.67 0.78 9.98
CA TRP A 4 3.69 2.23 9.81
C TRP A 4 2.92 2.99 10.90
N HIS A 5 1.76 2.47 11.34
CA HIS A 5 0.91 3.13 12.32
C HIS A 5 1.52 3.08 13.73
N PHE A 6 2.22 2.00 14.10
CA PHE A 6 2.98 1.96 15.34
C PHE A 6 4.19 2.90 15.29
N CYS A 7 4.89 2.98 14.16
CA CYS A 7 5.98 3.96 13.96
C CYS A 7 5.47 5.40 14.10
N ALA A 8 4.34 5.75 13.48
CA ALA A 8 3.75 7.08 13.58
C ALA A 8 3.43 7.49 15.03
N ARG A 9 2.90 6.54 15.82
CA ARG A 9 2.65 6.74 17.26
C ARG A 9 3.93 6.93 18.07
N LEU A 10 4.98 6.20 17.75
CA LEU A 10 6.28 6.40 18.41
C LEU A 10 6.88 7.76 18.03
N GLU A 11 6.74 8.20 16.78
CA GLU A 11 7.20 9.52 16.36
C GLU A 11 6.49 10.66 17.09
N ALA A 12 5.19 10.51 17.36
CA ALA A 12 4.44 11.45 18.20
C ALA A 12 4.95 11.48 19.66
N ASN A 13 5.68 10.45 20.10
CA ASN A 13 6.32 10.38 21.41
C ASN A 13 7.82 10.75 21.34
N GLY A 14 8.28 11.42 20.29
CA GLY A 14 9.65 11.93 20.16
C GLY A 14 10.67 10.93 19.62
N PHE A 15 10.25 9.74 19.20
CA PHE A 15 11.15 8.80 18.51
C PHE A 15 11.40 9.26 17.06
N ARG A 16 12.51 8.82 16.48
CA ARG A 16 12.86 9.09 15.07
C ARG A 16 12.91 7.81 14.25
N ARG A 17 12.39 7.86 13.03
CA ARG A 17 12.53 6.79 12.03
C ARG A 17 13.96 6.77 11.49
N LEU A 18 14.63 5.62 11.58
CA LEU A 18 16.00 5.46 11.05
C LEU A 18 15.99 5.13 9.56
N ILE A 19 15.23 4.10 9.17
CA ILE A 19 15.09 3.64 7.78
C ILE A 19 13.62 3.26 7.56
N GLY A 20 13.05 3.70 6.44
CA GLY A 20 11.72 3.31 5.99
C GLY A 20 11.76 2.06 5.10
N ALA A 21 10.64 1.34 5.01
CA ALA A 21 10.54 0.17 4.14
C ALA A 21 10.65 0.53 2.65
N ASP A 22 10.29 1.76 2.29
CA ASP A 22 10.48 2.37 0.98
C ASP A 22 11.97 2.46 0.60
N ALA A 23 12.82 2.94 1.51
CA ALA A 23 14.26 3.00 1.28
C ALA A 23 14.86 1.59 1.15
N ALA A 24 14.38 0.63 1.94
CA ALA A 24 14.79 -0.77 1.80
C ALA A 24 14.35 -1.36 0.44
N ALA A 25 13.11 -1.11 0.00
CA ALA A 25 12.62 -1.56 -1.30
C ALA A 25 13.45 -0.99 -2.46
N GLN A 26 13.82 0.29 -2.40
CA GLN A 26 14.70 0.90 -3.40
C GLN A 26 16.09 0.27 -3.42
N ALA A 27 16.68 0.03 -2.24
CA ALA A 27 17.97 -0.66 -2.13
C ALA A 27 17.93 -2.10 -2.70
N LEU A 28 16.75 -2.72 -2.72
CA LEU A 28 16.50 -4.04 -3.31
C LEU A 28 16.07 -3.99 -4.79
N GLY A 29 16.14 -2.83 -5.44
CA GLY A 29 15.96 -2.69 -6.89
C GLY A 29 14.59 -2.15 -7.34
N ALA A 30 13.71 -1.76 -6.42
CA ALA A 30 12.51 -1.01 -6.78
C ALA A 30 12.89 0.39 -7.30
N SER A 31 12.26 0.82 -8.39
CA SER A 31 12.48 2.16 -8.95
C SER A 31 11.73 3.27 -8.23
N GLY A 32 10.75 2.92 -7.38
CA GLY A 32 10.01 3.87 -6.55
C GLY A 32 9.30 3.18 -5.39
N ALA A 33 8.43 3.93 -4.71
CA ALA A 33 7.58 3.36 -3.66
C ALA A 33 6.69 2.25 -4.24
N VAL A 34 6.66 1.09 -3.57
CA VAL A 34 5.85 -0.06 -3.97
C VAL A 34 4.68 -0.19 -3.00
N SER A 35 3.48 -0.37 -3.54
CA SER A 35 2.29 -0.65 -2.74
C SER A 35 2.45 -1.95 -1.93
N ALA A 36 2.64 -1.83 -0.62
CA ALA A 36 2.78 -2.97 0.29
C ALA A 36 1.43 -3.62 0.69
N LEU A 37 0.32 -2.91 0.46
CA LEU A 37 -1.03 -3.34 0.80
C LEU A 37 -1.93 -3.20 -0.44
N GLY A 38 -2.83 -4.16 -0.62
CA GLY A 38 -3.81 -4.18 -1.70
C GLY A 38 -5.12 -4.82 -1.28
N TYR A 39 -6.14 -4.65 -2.11
CA TYR A 39 -7.40 -5.37 -1.98
C TYR A 39 -7.34 -6.62 -2.86
N VAL A 40 -7.88 -7.73 -2.35
CA VAL A 40 -7.96 -8.99 -3.09
C VAL A 40 -9.42 -9.34 -3.34
N PHE A 41 -9.67 -9.93 -4.50
CA PHE A 41 -10.97 -10.44 -4.91
C PHE A 41 -10.75 -11.62 -5.86
N HIS A 42 -11.76 -12.48 -5.99
CA HIS A 42 -11.72 -13.55 -6.98
C HIS A 42 -11.85 -12.95 -8.39
N ASP A 43 -10.97 -13.37 -9.29
CA ASP A 43 -10.91 -12.93 -10.67
C ASP A 43 -12.22 -13.20 -11.43
N LYS A 44 -12.80 -14.40 -11.26
CA LYS A 44 -14.09 -14.77 -11.83
C LYS A 44 -15.20 -13.80 -11.42
N TRP A 45 -15.28 -13.49 -10.12
CA TRP A 45 -16.29 -12.57 -9.60
C TRP A 45 -16.08 -11.16 -10.16
N ALA A 46 -14.84 -10.68 -10.20
CA ALA A 46 -14.53 -9.37 -10.76
C ALA A 46 -14.91 -9.24 -12.25
N ASN A 47 -14.71 -10.31 -13.02
CA ASN A 47 -15.08 -10.36 -14.42
C ASN A 47 -16.60 -10.42 -14.65
N GLU A 48 -17.35 -11.07 -13.75
CA GLU A 48 -18.83 -11.11 -13.77
C GLU A 48 -19.47 -9.81 -13.25
N HIS A 49 -18.73 -9.02 -12.43
CA HIS A 49 -19.21 -7.78 -11.81
C HIS A 49 -18.30 -6.57 -12.09
N PRO A 50 -18.04 -6.22 -13.36
CA PRO A 50 -17.03 -5.22 -13.72
C PRO A 50 -17.40 -3.81 -13.23
N ASP A 51 -18.68 -3.46 -13.16
CA ASP A 51 -19.13 -2.17 -12.63
C ASP A 51 -18.90 -2.02 -11.12
N ALA A 52 -19.07 -3.10 -10.35
CA ALA A 52 -18.82 -3.09 -8.91
C ALA A 52 -17.33 -2.86 -8.62
N ILE A 53 -16.44 -3.54 -9.34
CA ILE A 53 -14.99 -3.37 -9.19
C ILE A 53 -14.56 -1.96 -9.62
N ARG A 54 -15.05 -1.46 -10.77
CA ARG A 54 -14.76 -0.08 -11.21
C ARG A 54 -15.23 0.95 -10.20
N GLY A 55 -16.45 0.79 -9.68
CA GLY A 55 -17.01 1.65 -8.64
C GLY A 55 -16.16 1.63 -7.37
N PHE A 56 -15.74 0.45 -6.91
CA PHE A 56 -14.88 0.29 -5.75
C PHE A 56 -13.52 0.97 -5.92
N ILE A 57 -12.84 0.74 -7.05
CA ILE A 57 -11.54 1.36 -7.34
C ILE A 57 -11.68 2.89 -7.36
N LYS A 58 -12.70 3.41 -8.04
CA LYS A 58 -13.00 4.84 -8.08
C LYS A 58 -13.25 5.42 -6.69
N ALA A 59 -14.10 4.78 -5.89
CA ALA A 59 -14.43 5.23 -4.54
C ALA A 59 -13.21 5.19 -3.60
N SER A 60 -12.37 4.15 -3.71
CA SER A 60 -11.12 4.04 -2.95
C SER A 60 -10.15 5.17 -3.30
N ALA A 61 -9.97 5.46 -4.60
CA ALA A 61 -9.13 6.56 -5.06
C ALA A 61 -9.64 7.92 -4.56
N GLN A 62 -10.94 8.21 -4.74
CA GLN A 62 -11.57 9.45 -4.29
C GLN A 62 -11.47 9.64 -2.77
N SER A 63 -11.61 8.54 -2.01
CA SER A 63 -11.48 8.57 -0.55
C SER A 63 -10.05 8.87 -0.12
N LYS A 64 -9.04 8.25 -0.76
CA LYS A 64 -7.62 8.55 -0.51
C LYS A 64 -7.28 9.99 -0.88
N ASP A 65 -7.79 10.50 -2.00
CA ASP A 65 -7.58 11.89 -2.41
C ASP A 65 -8.22 12.88 -1.44
N LEU A 66 -9.41 12.57 -0.91
CA LEU A 66 -10.04 13.37 0.13
C LEU A 66 -9.19 13.39 1.41
N LEU A 67 -8.75 12.22 1.89
CA LEU A 67 -7.89 12.12 3.08
C LEU A 67 -6.52 12.75 2.86
N ALA A 68 -6.03 12.82 1.62
CA ALA A 68 -4.79 13.49 1.26
C ALA A 68 -4.84 15.01 1.43
N ARG A 69 -6.03 15.62 1.31
CA ARG A 69 -6.19 17.08 1.23
C ARG A 69 -7.02 17.73 2.32
N SER A 70 -7.82 16.96 3.05
CA SER A 70 -8.70 17.49 4.10
C SER A 70 -8.20 17.09 5.49
N ASP A 71 -7.86 18.06 6.33
CA ASP A 71 -7.56 17.84 7.74
C ASP A 71 -8.84 17.61 8.58
N ASP A 72 -9.95 18.24 8.19
CA ASP A 72 -11.25 18.09 8.86
C ASP A 72 -11.75 16.64 8.81
N GLU A 73 -11.48 15.92 7.72
CA GLU A 73 -11.83 14.50 7.63
C GLU A 73 -11.03 13.64 8.61
N TRP A 74 -9.78 14.01 8.92
CA TRP A 74 -9.00 13.31 9.94
C TRP A 74 -9.54 13.60 11.34
N LEU A 75 -9.95 14.83 11.62
CA LEU A 75 -10.62 15.19 12.88
C LEU A 75 -11.95 14.43 13.04
N ARG A 76 -12.75 14.34 11.96
CA ARG A 76 -14.00 13.56 11.94
C ARG A 76 -13.76 12.07 12.21
N LEU A 77 -12.66 11.52 11.70
CA LEU A 77 -12.29 10.11 11.86
C LEU A 77 -11.56 9.81 13.18
N ALA A 78 -11.17 10.81 13.97
CA ALA A 78 -10.44 10.65 15.22
C ALA A 78 -11.03 9.58 16.18
N PRO A 79 -12.37 9.47 16.37
CA PRO A 79 -12.94 8.44 17.24
C PRO A 79 -12.73 7.01 16.71
N VAL A 80 -12.72 6.82 15.39
CA VAL A 80 -12.50 5.52 14.74
C VAL A 80 -11.02 5.17 14.71
N VAL A 81 -10.17 6.16 14.43
CA VAL A 81 -8.69 6.02 14.47
C VAL A 81 -8.20 5.82 15.91
N ARG A 82 -8.98 6.28 16.90
CA ARG A 82 -8.66 6.27 18.33
C ARG A 82 -7.33 6.99 18.62
N ALA A 83 -7.21 8.20 18.08
CA ALA A 83 -6.05 9.07 18.25
C ALA A 83 -6.47 10.55 18.26
N GLN A 84 -5.70 11.40 18.92
CA GLN A 84 -5.94 12.83 19.02
C GLN A 84 -4.63 13.62 19.06
N GLY A 85 -4.70 14.94 18.90
CA GLY A 85 -3.53 15.82 19.00
C GLY A 85 -2.39 15.42 18.06
N GLU A 86 -1.17 15.39 18.59
CA GLU A 86 0.03 15.06 17.81
C GLU A 86 0.01 13.64 17.24
N GLU A 87 -0.56 12.67 17.97
CA GLU A 87 -0.66 11.29 17.48
C GLU A 87 -1.50 11.21 16.20
N LEU A 88 -2.66 11.88 16.19
CA LEU A 88 -3.53 11.93 15.01
C LEU A 88 -2.83 12.63 13.84
N ALA A 89 -2.11 13.72 14.10
CA ALA A 89 -1.36 14.44 13.09
C ALA A 89 -0.27 13.55 12.45
N LYS A 90 0.50 12.80 13.24
CA LYS A 90 1.51 11.87 12.72
C LYS A 90 0.90 10.71 11.94
N LEU A 91 -0.21 10.14 12.41
CA LEU A 91 -0.93 9.09 11.68
C LEU A 91 -1.43 9.59 10.32
N ARG A 92 -2.00 10.79 10.28
CA ARG A 92 -2.40 11.47 9.03
C ARG A 92 -1.22 11.61 8.08
N ASP A 93 -0.13 12.22 8.55
CA ASP A 93 1.01 12.54 7.69
C ASP A 93 1.64 11.27 7.10
N ARG A 94 1.80 10.21 7.91
CA ARG A 94 2.33 8.91 7.47
C ARG A 94 1.35 8.15 6.57
N PHE A 95 0.04 8.26 6.80
CA PHE A 95 -0.94 7.71 5.86
C PHE A 95 -0.85 8.42 4.50
N ARG A 96 -0.74 9.76 4.48
CA ARG A 96 -0.62 10.56 3.25
C ARG A 96 0.63 10.21 2.46
N GLU A 97 1.77 10.03 3.14
CA GLU A 97 3.03 9.56 2.55
C GLU A 97 2.87 8.18 1.89
N GLY A 98 2.05 7.30 2.47
CA GLY A 98 1.81 5.94 1.97
C GLY A 98 0.76 5.81 0.88
N ILE A 99 0.09 6.89 0.44
CA ILE A 99 -0.93 6.81 -0.63
C ILE A 99 -0.23 6.50 -1.96
N PRO A 100 -0.55 5.38 -2.64
CA PRO A 100 0.03 5.08 -3.95
C PRO A 100 -0.37 6.13 -4.99
N ARG A 101 0.61 6.65 -5.73
CA ARG A 101 0.41 7.65 -6.80
C ARG A 101 0.87 7.17 -8.18
N ARG A 102 1.58 6.04 -8.23
CA ARG A 102 2.22 5.54 -9.44
C ARG A 102 1.23 4.73 -10.29
N PRO A 103 1.47 4.63 -11.61
CA PRO A 103 0.75 3.69 -12.45
C PRO A 103 0.88 2.25 -11.93
N VAL A 104 -0.23 1.51 -11.94
CA VAL A 104 -0.29 0.12 -11.47
C VAL A 104 0.74 -0.78 -12.16
N ALA A 105 1.02 -0.54 -13.44
CA ALA A 105 2.01 -1.31 -14.20
C ALA A 105 3.44 -1.15 -13.66
N GLU A 106 3.81 0.06 -13.21
CA GLU A 106 5.12 0.31 -12.61
C GLU A 106 5.23 -0.33 -11.22
N ASP A 107 4.17 -0.21 -10.42
CA ASP A 107 4.07 -0.87 -9.11
C ASP A 107 4.19 -2.40 -9.25
N ALA A 108 3.51 -2.98 -10.24
CA ALA A 108 3.58 -4.42 -10.52
C ALA A 108 4.98 -4.86 -10.96
N ALA A 109 5.65 -4.05 -11.79
CA ALA A 109 7.01 -4.34 -12.24
C ALA A 109 8.00 -4.31 -11.07
N ASP A 110 7.93 -3.31 -10.19
CA ASP A 110 8.80 -3.23 -9.01
C ASP A 110 8.47 -4.30 -7.98
N ALA A 111 7.19 -4.62 -7.76
CA ALA A 111 6.78 -5.74 -6.91
C ALA A 111 7.34 -7.07 -7.42
N GLY A 112 7.38 -7.29 -8.75
CA GLY A 112 8.01 -8.46 -9.36
C GLY A 112 9.51 -8.56 -9.07
N LYS A 113 10.25 -7.44 -9.13
CA LYS A 113 11.68 -7.41 -8.76
C LYS A 113 11.89 -7.80 -7.30
N LEU A 114 11.12 -7.19 -6.40
CA LEU A 114 11.18 -7.50 -4.96
C LEU A 114 10.80 -8.95 -4.67
N TYR A 115 9.80 -9.49 -5.37
CA TYR A 115 9.41 -10.89 -5.26
C TYR A 115 10.58 -11.83 -5.59
N ARG A 116 11.33 -11.57 -6.67
CA ARG A 116 12.51 -12.39 -7.02
C ARG A 116 13.57 -12.36 -5.93
N VAL A 117 13.86 -11.18 -5.37
CA VAL A 117 14.80 -11.05 -4.25
C VAL A 117 14.34 -11.91 -3.06
N LEU A 118 13.04 -11.87 -2.73
CA LEU A 118 12.47 -12.72 -1.68
C LEU A 118 12.57 -14.21 -2.03
N ALA A 119 12.30 -14.59 -3.29
CA ALA A 119 12.42 -15.96 -3.77
C ALA A 119 13.87 -16.48 -3.69
N GLU A 120 14.85 -15.67 -4.06
CA GLU A 120 16.29 -16.00 -4.00
C GLU A 120 16.76 -16.22 -2.55
N ILE A 121 16.33 -15.38 -1.62
CA ILE A 121 16.72 -15.46 -0.20
C ILE A 121 15.96 -16.56 0.53
N GLY A 122 14.64 -16.64 0.34
CA GLY A 122 13.73 -17.51 1.08
C GLY A 122 13.57 -18.91 0.49
N GLY A 123 13.90 -19.08 -0.79
CA GLY A 123 13.77 -20.33 -1.54
C GLY A 123 12.35 -20.90 -1.55
N GLU A 124 12.25 -22.19 -1.86
CA GLU A 124 10.97 -22.91 -1.99
C GLU A 124 10.10 -22.84 -0.71
N LYS A 125 10.70 -22.68 0.47
CA LYS A 125 9.93 -22.54 1.73
C LYS A 125 9.09 -21.26 1.77
N LEU A 126 9.52 -20.20 1.09
CA LEU A 126 8.83 -18.92 1.09
C LEU A 126 7.86 -18.79 -0.09
N VAL A 127 8.29 -19.19 -1.29
CA VAL A 127 7.54 -18.94 -2.53
C VAL A 127 6.97 -20.21 -3.17
N GLY A 128 7.20 -21.37 -2.58
CA GLY A 128 6.87 -22.66 -3.18
C GLY A 128 7.62 -22.84 -4.50
N ARG A 129 6.91 -23.37 -5.50
CA ARG A 129 7.47 -23.65 -6.84
C ARG A 129 7.38 -22.47 -7.81
N ALA A 130 6.98 -21.29 -7.34
CA ALA A 130 6.83 -20.08 -8.14
C ALA A 130 7.96 -19.10 -7.82
N PRO A 131 9.11 -19.14 -8.51
CA PRO A 131 10.19 -18.17 -8.28
C PRO A 131 9.86 -16.77 -8.83
N GLU A 132 8.80 -16.66 -9.63
CA GLU A 132 8.31 -15.40 -10.20
C GLU A 132 6.90 -15.10 -9.71
N MET A 133 6.58 -13.81 -9.56
CA MET A 133 5.24 -13.38 -9.20
C MET A 133 4.24 -13.79 -10.29
N ALA A 134 3.14 -14.42 -9.89
CA ALA A 134 2.15 -14.94 -10.83
C ALA A 134 1.56 -13.82 -11.71
N PRO A 135 1.42 -14.03 -13.02
CA PRO A 135 0.68 -13.11 -13.88
C PRO A 135 -0.74 -12.88 -13.34
N GLY A 136 -1.23 -11.64 -13.44
CA GLY A 136 -2.57 -11.28 -12.97
C GLY A 136 -2.69 -11.01 -11.46
N THR A 137 -1.60 -11.10 -10.67
CA THR A 137 -1.60 -10.64 -9.26
C THR A 137 -2.04 -9.18 -9.13
N PHE A 138 -1.59 -8.32 -10.06
CA PHE A 138 -2.09 -6.96 -10.19
C PHE A 138 -3.21 -6.94 -11.23
N TRP A 139 -4.45 -6.79 -10.75
CA TRP A 139 -5.63 -6.76 -11.60
C TRP A 139 -5.64 -5.53 -12.52
N GLN A 140 -6.02 -5.73 -13.77
CA GLN A 140 -6.17 -4.68 -14.78
C GLN A 140 -7.66 -4.43 -15.03
N VAL A 141 -8.07 -3.16 -15.03
CA VAL A 141 -9.45 -2.79 -15.38
C VAL A 141 -9.69 -3.16 -16.84
N PRO A 142 -10.68 -4.00 -17.18
CA PRO A 142 -11.02 -4.28 -18.56
C PRO A 142 -11.38 -2.99 -19.30
N PRO A 143 -10.94 -2.80 -20.55
CA PRO A 143 -11.35 -1.67 -21.37
C PRO A 143 -12.88 -1.62 -21.52
N GLN A 144 -13.42 -0.41 -21.70
CA GLN A 144 -14.84 -0.17 -21.96
C GLN A 144 -15.22 -0.57 -23.39
#